data_AF-A0A661VVW8-F1
#
_entry.id   AF-A0A661VVW8-F1
#
_cell.length_a   1.000
_cell.length_b   1.000
_cell.length_c   1.000
_cell.angle_alpha   90.00
_cell.angle_beta   90.00
_cell.angle_gamma   90.00
#
_symmetry.space_group_name_H-M   'P 1'
#
loop_
_entity.id
_entity.type
_entity.pdbx_description
1 polymer ?
#
loop_
_entity_poly.entity_id
_entity_poly.type
_entity_poly.pdbx_seq_one_letter_code
_entity_poly.pdbx_strand_id
1 'polypeptide(L)'
;NVHGSLLQDKKMHYHTRGTIGREPLEQLEAIASSATRDAYLGVLFFLDTTKDFVDTGNPSQAKTFMKYCTRLRDAGGTVIILHHTTKNKKQVSGDHVFTNTPDNVYEMKQTGKMNNIINYQLKVTHARGLVADCRWSVDTSTLELTEYDAVASGITKEDAKAVEAGCFVLKSAPEGLSMAKLVEGMGFDKNNRTGRRLVVELTDKYWKKEEKSRNLHVYHFMKKESHDSQAKSL
;
A
#
# COMPACT_ATOMS: atom_id res chain seq x y z
N ASN A 1 17.67 -11.20 9.02
CA ASN A 1 17.36 -12.23 8.01
C ASN A 1 15.88 -12.57 8.02
N VAL A 2 15.02 -11.75 7.39
CA VAL A 2 13.56 -11.98 7.31
C VAL A 2 13.07 -11.99 5.84
N HIS A 3 13.98 -12.15 4.89
CA HIS A 3 13.67 -12.02 3.45
C HIS A 3 13.16 -13.30 2.76
N GLY A 4 12.33 -14.09 3.43
CA GLY A 4 11.59 -15.14 2.74
C GLY A 4 10.87 -16.08 3.66
N SER A 5 9.57 -15.82 3.93
CA SER A 5 8.70 -16.84 4.54
C SER A 5 7.20 -16.51 4.52
N LEU A 6 6.69 -15.59 3.69
CA LEU A 6 5.22 -15.51 3.50
C LEU A 6 4.70 -16.56 2.50
N LEU A 7 5.55 -16.99 1.55
CA LEU A 7 5.19 -17.95 0.50
C LEU A 7 5.56 -19.42 0.84
N GLN A 8 6.18 -19.67 1.99
CA GLN A 8 6.58 -21.02 2.43
C GLN A 8 5.66 -21.61 3.51
N ASP A 9 4.67 -20.86 3.99
CA ASP A 9 3.67 -21.44 4.87
C ASP A 9 2.79 -22.40 4.04
N LYS A 10 2.68 -23.66 4.49
CA LYS A 10 1.86 -24.69 3.81
C LYS A 10 0.39 -24.27 3.67
N LYS A 11 -0.03 -23.24 4.40
CA LYS A 11 -1.38 -22.69 4.39
C LYS A 11 -1.56 -21.49 3.46
N MET A 12 -0.53 -21.01 2.77
CA MET A 12 -0.64 -19.92 1.79
C MET A 12 -0.26 -20.40 0.40
N HIS A 13 -1.19 -20.31 -0.55
CA HIS A 13 -0.98 -20.72 -1.93
C HIS A 13 -1.08 -19.52 -2.87
N TYR A 14 0.03 -19.18 -3.51
CA TYR A 14 0.08 -18.10 -4.50
C TYR A 14 0.05 -18.66 -5.93
N HIS A 15 -1.03 -18.37 -6.64
CA HIS A 15 -1.32 -18.88 -7.98
C HIS A 15 -1.23 -17.76 -9.00
N THR A 16 -0.23 -17.86 -9.88
CA THR A 16 -0.04 -16.97 -11.04
C THR A 16 0.39 -17.80 -12.24
N ARG A 17 0.24 -17.28 -13.46
CA ARG A 17 0.69 -17.97 -14.68
C ARG A 17 2.14 -18.45 -14.59
N GLY A 18 3.01 -17.68 -13.95
CA GLY A 18 4.42 -18.03 -13.78
C GLY A 18 4.70 -19.18 -12.82
N THR A 19 3.77 -19.51 -11.92
CA THR A 19 3.93 -20.59 -10.92
C THR A 19 3.16 -21.87 -11.27
N ILE A 20 2.32 -21.81 -12.30
CA ILE A 20 1.41 -22.88 -12.71
C ILE A 20 1.98 -23.53 -13.98
N GLY A 21 2.40 -24.79 -13.90
CA GLY A 21 2.94 -25.56 -15.04
C GLY A 21 1.89 -26.19 -15.95
N ARG A 22 0.62 -25.76 -15.85
CA ARG A 22 -0.55 -26.25 -16.61
C ARG A 22 -1.50 -25.09 -16.88
N GLU A 23 -2.62 -25.33 -17.57
CA GLU A 23 -3.63 -24.29 -17.77
C GLU A 23 -4.19 -23.81 -16.40
N PRO A 24 -4.13 -22.50 -16.09
CA PRO A 24 -4.46 -21.99 -14.75
C PRO A 24 -5.89 -22.29 -14.28
N LEU A 25 -6.87 -22.29 -15.19
CA LEU A 25 -8.26 -22.63 -14.85
C LEU A 25 -8.43 -24.10 -14.48
N GLU A 26 -7.78 -25.01 -15.21
CA GLU A 26 -7.81 -26.46 -14.93
C GLU A 26 -7.14 -26.77 -13.58
N GLN A 27 -6.06 -26.05 -13.26
CA GLN A 27 -5.47 -26.16 -11.92
C GLN A 27 -6.45 -25.74 -10.83
N LEU A 28 -7.13 -24.61 -11.02
CA LEU A 28 -8.12 -24.14 -10.05
C LEU A 28 -9.31 -25.11 -9.94
N GLU A 29 -9.74 -25.72 -11.05
CA GLU A 29 -10.76 -26.77 -11.05
C GLU A 29 -10.34 -28.00 -10.24
N ALA A 30 -9.10 -28.47 -10.41
CA ALA A 30 -8.59 -29.62 -9.67
C ALA A 30 -8.57 -29.36 -8.15
N ILE A 31 -8.16 -28.15 -7.74
CA ILE A 31 -8.21 -27.72 -6.33
C ILE A 31 -9.67 -27.65 -5.87
N ALA A 32 -10.54 -26.96 -6.61
CA ALA A 32 -11.95 -26.81 -6.25
C ALA A 32 -12.75 -28.13 -6.23
N SER A 33 -12.32 -29.14 -6.98
CA SER A 33 -12.92 -30.48 -6.98
C SER A 33 -12.60 -31.26 -5.70
N SER A 34 -11.52 -30.89 -5.00
CA SER A 34 -11.14 -31.46 -3.71
C SER A 34 -11.76 -30.68 -2.52
N ALA A 35 -12.48 -29.59 -2.80
CA ALA A 35 -13.12 -28.73 -1.80
C ALA A 35 -14.32 -29.44 -1.15
N THR A 36 -14.05 -30.14 -0.05
CA THR A 36 -15.07 -30.69 0.85
C THR A 36 -15.11 -29.87 2.14
N ARG A 37 -16.09 -30.14 3.02
CA ARG A 37 -16.26 -29.37 4.26
C ARG A 37 -14.94 -29.32 5.04
N ASP A 38 -14.54 -28.10 5.43
CA ASP A 38 -13.34 -27.78 6.22
C ASP A 38 -11.99 -28.18 5.59
N ALA A 39 -11.97 -28.66 4.33
CA ALA A 39 -10.76 -29.10 3.65
C ALA A 39 -9.69 -28.00 3.53
N TYR A 40 -10.10 -26.73 3.58
CA TYR A 40 -9.24 -25.57 3.46
C TYR A 40 -9.30 -24.63 4.68
N LEU A 41 -9.70 -25.16 5.85
CA LEU A 41 -9.75 -24.35 7.07
C LEU A 41 -8.38 -23.73 7.40
N GLY A 42 -8.34 -22.40 7.45
CA GLY A 42 -7.12 -21.64 7.71
C GLY A 42 -6.13 -21.59 6.54
N VAL A 43 -6.56 -21.99 5.35
CA VAL A 43 -5.78 -21.90 4.10
C VAL A 43 -6.17 -20.63 3.35
N LEU A 44 -5.17 -19.94 2.79
CA LEU A 44 -5.29 -18.72 2.03
C LEU A 44 -4.82 -18.93 0.58
N PHE A 45 -5.70 -18.66 -0.37
CA PHE A 45 -5.41 -18.71 -1.80
C PHE A 45 -5.30 -17.29 -2.37
N PHE A 46 -4.15 -16.96 -2.96
CA PHE A 46 -3.95 -15.74 -3.74
C PHE A 46 -4.00 -16.07 -5.23
N LEU A 47 -4.92 -15.47 -5.97
CA LEU A 47 -5.08 -15.65 -7.41
C LEU A 47 -4.68 -14.37 -8.14
N ASP A 48 -3.54 -14.39 -8.83
CA ASP A 48 -2.93 -13.21 -9.47
C ASP A 48 -2.53 -13.50 -10.94
N THR A 49 -3.18 -12.92 -11.94
CA THR A 49 -4.42 -12.11 -11.91
C THR A 49 -5.56 -12.88 -12.59
N THR A 50 -6.83 -12.53 -12.38
CA THR A 50 -7.97 -13.23 -13.02
C THR A 50 -7.83 -13.42 -14.53
N LYS A 51 -7.17 -12.48 -15.23
CA LYS A 51 -6.93 -12.58 -16.68
C LYS A 51 -6.01 -13.74 -17.07
N ASP A 52 -5.20 -14.23 -16.15
CA ASP A 52 -4.38 -15.42 -16.37
C ASP A 52 -5.20 -16.71 -16.27
N PHE A 53 -6.37 -16.66 -15.63
CA PHE A 53 -7.25 -17.81 -15.46
C PHE A 53 -8.37 -17.84 -16.50
N VAL A 54 -8.93 -16.69 -16.87
CA VAL A 54 -10.11 -16.61 -17.74
C VAL A 54 -10.11 -15.37 -18.61
N ASP A 55 -10.81 -15.45 -19.75
CA ASP A 55 -11.31 -14.24 -20.40
C ASP A 55 -12.39 -13.60 -19.50
N THR A 56 -11.98 -12.55 -18.78
CA THR A 56 -12.85 -11.80 -17.88
C THR A 56 -14.10 -11.21 -18.56
N GLY A 57 -14.09 -11.02 -19.88
CA GLY A 57 -15.25 -10.56 -20.64
C GLY A 57 -16.22 -11.67 -21.04
N ASN A 58 -15.83 -12.94 -20.91
CA ASN A 58 -16.67 -14.09 -21.23
C ASN A 58 -17.50 -14.50 -19.99
N PRO A 59 -18.84 -14.35 -20.01
CA PRO A 59 -19.68 -14.62 -18.84
C PRO A 59 -19.61 -16.07 -18.35
N SER A 60 -19.43 -17.04 -19.26
CA SER A 60 -19.36 -18.45 -18.90
C SER A 60 -18.08 -18.77 -18.14
N GLN A 61 -16.94 -18.30 -18.65
CA GLN A 61 -15.66 -18.49 -18.00
C GLN A 61 -15.60 -17.74 -16.65
N ALA A 62 -16.05 -16.48 -16.62
CA ALA A 62 -16.10 -15.68 -15.40
C ALA A 62 -16.95 -16.34 -14.30
N LYS A 63 -18.15 -16.84 -14.64
CA LYS A 63 -19.00 -17.59 -13.71
C LYS A 63 -18.35 -18.87 -13.23
N THR A 64 -17.66 -19.60 -14.12
CA THR A 64 -16.97 -20.84 -13.79
C THR A 64 -15.83 -20.60 -12.80
N PHE A 65 -14.98 -19.61 -13.07
CA PHE A 65 -13.91 -19.19 -12.18
C PHE A 65 -14.45 -18.79 -10.80
N MET A 66 -15.49 -17.95 -10.75
CA MET A 66 -16.07 -17.51 -9.48
C MET A 66 -16.76 -18.66 -8.73
N LYS A 67 -17.34 -19.64 -9.43
CA LYS A 67 -17.88 -20.87 -8.82
C LYS A 67 -16.78 -21.67 -8.13
N TYR A 68 -15.60 -21.80 -8.74
CA TYR A 68 -14.46 -22.45 -8.10
C TYR A 68 -13.99 -21.69 -6.87
N CYS A 69 -13.84 -20.37 -6.94
CA CYS A 69 -13.50 -19.54 -5.78
C CYS A 69 -14.51 -19.70 -4.63
N THR A 70 -15.80 -19.72 -4.95
CA THR A 70 -16.89 -19.93 -3.99
C THR A 70 -16.76 -21.28 -3.29
N ARG A 71 -16.45 -22.35 -4.02
CA ARG A 71 -16.22 -23.69 -3.44
C ARG A 71 -15.04 -23.71 -2.47
N LEU A 72 -13.93 -23.06 -2.81
CA LEU A 72 -12.76 -22.97 -1.91
C LEU A 72 -13.12 -22.24 -0.62
N ARG A 73 -13.87 -21.14 -0.72
CA ARG A 73 -14.38 -20.39 0.43
C ARG A 73 -15.32 -21.24 1.29
N ASP A 74 -16.28 -21.92 0.67
CA ASP A 74 -17.27 -22.74 1.38
C ASP A 74 -16.62 -23.95 2.09
N ALA A 75 -15.43 -24.37 1.64
CA ALA A 75 -14.58 -25.37 2.29
C ALA A 75 -13.69 -24.80 3.42
N GLY A 76 -13.90 -23.55 3.83
CA GLY A 76 -13.18 -22.89 4.94
C GLY A 76 -11.94 -22.09 4.54
N GLY A 77 -11.65 -22.00 3.24
CA GLY A 77 -10.54 -21.23 2.70
C GLY A 77 -10.83 -19.73 2.63
N THR A 78 -9.77 -18.92 2.66
CA THR A 78 -9.84 -17.50 2.28
C THR A 78 -9.29 -17.36 0.87
N VAL A 79 -10.00 -16.63 -0.01
CA VAL A 79 -9.57 -16.41 -1.39
C VAL A 79 -9.39 -14.92 -1.62
N ILE A 80 -8.18 -14.52 -2.00
CA ILE A 80 -7.83 -13.16 -2.42
C ILE A 80 -7.59 -13.18 -3.93
N ILE A 81 -8.29 -12.29 -4.64
CA ILE A 81 -8.25 -12.22 -6.10
C ILE A 81 -7.69 -10.85 -6.50
N LEU A 82 -6.62 -10.85 -7.29
CA LEU A 82 -6.13 -9.63 -7.94
C LEU A 82 -6.80 -9.49 -9.30
N HIS A 83 -7.54 -8.40 -9.47
CA HIS A 83 -8.35 -8.13 -10.65
C HIS A 83 -8.10 -6.72 -11.19
N HIS A 84 -8.10 -6.57 -12.51
CA HIS A 84 -7.85 -5.29 -13.15
C HIS A 84 -9.10 -4.38 -13.19
N THR A 85 -8.89 -3.07 -13.10
CA THR A 85 -9.92 -2.09 -13.43
C THR A 85 -9.98 -1.86 -14.94
N THR A 86 -11.09 -1.29 -15.43
CA THR A 86 -11.17 -0.75 -16.80
C THR A 86 -10.12 0.35 -17.01
N LYS A 87 -9.74 0.62 -18.28
CA LYS A 87 -8.70 1.62 -18.64
C LYS A 87 -8.97 3.02 -18.08
N ASN A 88 -10.25 3.36 -17.86
CA ASN A 88 -10.66 4.65 -17.30
C ASN A 88 -10.67 4.70 -15.76
N LYS A 89 -10.21 3.63 -15.07
CA LYS A 89 -10.05 3.52 -13.61
C LYS A 89 -11.33 3.82 -12.80
N LYS A 90 -12.51 3.53 -13.35
CA LYS A 90 -13.80 3.82 -12.68
C LYS A 90 -14.52 2.57 -12.17
N GLN A 91 -14.24 1.39 -12.72
CA GLN A 91 -15.00 0.16 -12.45
C GLN A 91 -14.13 -1.09 -12.60
N VAL A 92 -14.51 -2.16 -11.89
CA VAL A 92 -14.04 -3.54 -12.09
C VAL A 92 -14.25 -3.93 -13.56
N SER A 93 -13.27 -4.57 -14.19
CA SER A 93 -13.36 -4.96 -15.60
C SER A 93 -14.11 -6.29 -15.81
N GLY A 94 -14.61 -6.53 -17.02
CA GLY A 94 -15.24 -7.81 -17.35
C GLY A 94 -16.66 -7.98 -16.80
N ASP A 95 -17.06 -9.23 -16.61
CA ASP A 95 -18.41 -9.61 -16.17
C ASP A 95 -18.73 -9.17 -14.73
N HIS A 96 -19.98 -8.78 -14.47
CA HIS A 96 -20.45 -8.32 -13.17
C HIS A 96 -20.31 -9.35 -12.04
N VAL A 97 -20.11 -10.64 -12.36
CA VAL A 97 -19.87 -11.70 -11.39
C VAL A 97 -18.65 -11.42 -10.50
N PHE A 98 -17.63 -10.72 -11.00
CA PHE A 98 -16.43 -10.32 -10.24
C PHE A 98 -16.72 -9.25 -9.17
N THR A 99 -17.83 -8.54 -9.29
CA THR A 99 -18.27 -7.56 -8.29
C THR A 99 -19.33 -8.15 -7.37
N ASN A 100 -20.26 -8.92 -7.94
CA ASN A 100 -21.46 -9.36 -7.22
C ASN A 100 -21.25 -10.63 -6.40
N THR A 101 -20.25 -11.46 -6.73
CA THR A 101 -20.02 -12.76 -6.05
C THR A 101 -19.12 -12.65 -4.82
N PRO A 102 -17.98 -11.92 -4.86
CA PRO A 102 -17.13 -11.78 -3.69
C PRO A 102 -17.89 -11.17 -2.51
N ASP A 103 -17.47 -11.53 -1.30
CA ASP A 103 -18.08 -10.98 -0.09
C ASP A 103 -17.64 -9.54 0.15
N ASN A 104 -16.41 -9.19 -0.25
CA ASN A 104 -15.86 -7.83 -0.19
C ASN A 104 -15.06 -7.53 -1.47
N VAL A 105 -15.19 -6.30 -1.97
CA VAL A 105 -14.46 -5.80 -3.13
C VAL A 105 -13.79 -4.48 -2.76
N TYR A 106 -12.46 -4.48 -2.85
CA TYR A 106 -11.64 -3.31 -2.56
C TYR A 106 -11.02 -2.72 -3.82
N GLU A 107 -10.96 -1.40 -3.88
CA GLU A 107 -10.20 -0.65 -4.86
C GLU A 107 -8.90 -0.18 -4.22
N MET A 108 -7.75 -0.66 -4.74
CA MET A 108 -6.44 -0.18 -4.29
C MET A 108 -6.05 1.11 -5.00
N LYS A 109 -5.68 2.13 -4.23
CA LYS A 109 -5.16 3.40 -4.74
C LYS A 109 -3.84 3.72 -4.07
N GLN A 110 -2.89 4.18 -4.87
CA GLN A 110 -1.76 4.94 -4.34
C GLN A 110 -2.26 6.35 -4.04
N THR A 111 -2.25 6.75 -2.78
CA THR A 111 -2.77 8.05 -2.32
C THR A 111 -1.69 9.12 -2.24
N GLY A 112 -0.43 8.73 -2.17
CA GLY A 112 0.71 9.65 -2.17
C GLY A 112 2.04 8.91 -2.30
N LYS A 113 3.08 9.65 -2.65
CA LYS A 113 4.46 9.17 -2.61
C LYS A 113 5.37 10.33 -2.23
N MET A 114 6.24 10.08 -1.27
CA MET A 114 7.28 11.01 -0.87
C MET A 114 8.54 10.23 -0.51
N ASN A 115 9.66 10.56 -1.17
CA ASN A 115 10.92 9.82 -1.05
C ASN A 115 10.72 8.30 -1.28
N ASN A 116 11.19 7.48 -0.34
CA ASN A 116 11.02 6.02 -0.35
C ASN A 116 9.67 5.58 0.21
N ILE A 117 8.77 6.46 0.63
CA ILE A 117 7.47 6.05 1.19
C ILE A 117 6.37 6.17 0.14
N ILE A 118 5.66 5.07 -0.12
CA ILE A 118 4.44 5.04 -0.93
C ILE A 118 3.25 4.74 -0.02
N ASN A 119 2.21 5.57 -0.10
CA ASN A 119 0.98 5.36 0.66
C ASN A 119 -0.06 4.68 -0.22
N TYR A 120 -0.69 3.65 0.34
CA TYR A 120 -1.79 2.94 -0.29
C TYR A 120 -3.06 3.00 0.57
N GLN A 121 -4.19 3.00 -0.12
CA GLN A 121 -5.52 2.81 0.45
C GLN A 121 -6.23 1.69 -0.28
N LEU A 122 -6.81 0.75 0.47
CA LEU A 122 -7.89 -0.10 -0.01
C LEU A 122 -9.22 0.54 0.39
N LYS A 123 -9.94 1.03 -0.60
CA LYS A 123 -11.28 1.57 -0.42
C LYS A 123 -12.31 0.46 -0.64
N VAL A 124 -13.23 0.27 0.29
CA VAL A 124 -14.36 -0.64 0.10
C VAL A 124 -15.27 -0.09 -0.99
N THR A 125 -15.56 -0.90 -2.00
CA THR A 125 -16.50 -0.53 -3.08
C THR A 125 -17.80 -1.33 -3.02
N HIS A 126 -17.72 -2.59 -2.62
CA HIS A 126 -18.86 -3.48 -2.42
C HIS A 126 -18.56 -4.38 -1.22
N ALA A 127 -19.53 -4.57 -0.34
CA ALA A 127 -19.38 -5.43 0.84
C ALA A 127 -20.72 -6.04 1.24
N ARG A 128 -20.68 -7.29 1.68
CA ARG A 128 -21.83 -8.00 2.28
C ARG A 128 -21.80 -8.01 3.81
N GLY A 129 -20.72 -7.50 4.42
CA GLY A 129 -20.55 -7.37 5.86
C GLY A 129 -19.95 -6.03 6.28
N LEU A 130 -19.73 -5.86 7.58
CA LEU A 130 -19.08 -4.66 8.13
C LEU A 130 -17.57 -4.76 7.92
N VAL A 131 -17.10 -4.18 6.82
CA VAL A 131 -15.67 -3.96 6.53
C VAL A 131 -15.42 -2.47 6.31
N ALA A 132 -14.20 -2.03 6.62
CA ALA A 132 -13.80 -0.63 6.54
C ALA A 132 -12.64 -0.45 5.56
N ASP A 133 -12.42 0.80 5.16
CA ASP A 133 -11.24 1.18 4.39
C ASP A 133 -9.96 0.88 5.16
N CYS A 134 -8.96 0.34 4.47
CA CYS A 134 -7.63 0.09 5.03
C CYS A 134 -6.61 1.04 4.41
N ARG A 135 -5.60 1.45 5.19
CA ARG A 135 -4.53 2.32 4.72
C ARG A 135 -3.20 1.87 5.32
N TRP A 136 -2.14 1.96 4.54
CA TRP A 136 -0.79 1.65 4.99
C TRP A 136 0.25 2.37 4.13
N SER A 137 1.49 2.35 4.61
CA SER A 137 2.64 2.86 3.88
C SER A 137 3.58 1.71 3.53
N VAL A 138 4.34 1.86 2.45
CA VAL A 138 5.43 0.95 2.05
C VAL A 138 6.71 1.76 1.97
N ASP A 139 7.74 1.38 2.72
CA ASP A 139 9.09 1.90 2.49
C ASP A 139 9.73 1.11 1.34
N THR A 140 9.97 1.73 0.20
CA THR A 140 10.52 1.10 -1.00
C THR A 140 12.00 0.74 -0.89
N SER A 141 12.69 1.21 0.16
CA SER A 141 14.07 0.79 0.43
C SER A 141 14.16 -0.47 1.27
N THR A 142 13.20 -0.73 2.15
CA THR A 142 13.16 -1.93 3.00
C THR A 142 12.09 -2.95 2.60
N LEU A 143 11.11 -2.51 1.80
CA LEU A 143 9.87 -3.21 1.43
C LEU A 143 8.94 -3.53 2.61
N GLU A 144 9.13 -2.86 3.74
CA GLU A 144 8.29 -3.04 4.93
C GLU A 144 6.98 -2.26 4.83
N LEU A 145 5.92 -2.88 5.35
CA LEU A 145 4.63 -2.24 5.56
C LEU A 145 4.65 -1.52 6.91
N THR A 146 4.29 -0.25 6.92
CA THR A 146 4.21 0.57 8.15
C THR A 146 2.85 1.23 8.28
N GLU A 147 2.59 1.82 9.44
CA GLU A 147 1.39 2.63 9.66
C GLU A 147 1.27 3.72 8.58
N TYR A 148 0.01 4.04 8.23
CA TYR A 148 -0.29 5.01 7.21
C TYR A 148 0.26 6.40 7.55
N ASP A 149 1.14 6.93 6.68
CA ASP A 149 1.69 8.26 6.83
C ASP A 149 0.71 9.27 6.22
N ALA A 150 -0.19 9.77 7.08
CA ALA A 150 -1.18 10.78 6.72
C ALA A 150 -0.55 12.04 6.09
N VAL A 151 0.69 12.36 6.44
CA VAL A 151 1.39 13.54 5.90
C VAL A 151 1.85 13.25 4.47
N ALA A 152 2.51 12.12 4.24
CA ALA A 152 2.93 11.70 2.90
C ALA A 152 1.76 11.40 1.95
N SER A 153 0.57 11.10 2.48
CA SER A 153 -0.64 10.88 1.68
C SER A 153 -1.43 12.16 1.34
N GLY A 154 -1.17 13.27 2.02
CA GLY A 154 -1.80 14.57 1.75
C GLY A 154 -0.92 15.54 0.94
N ILE A 155 0.34 15.16 0.70
CA ILE A 155 1.34 15.97 0.00
C ILE A 155 1.11 15.89 -1.51
N THR A 156 0.86 17.05 -2.12
CA THR A 156 0.81 17.22 -3.57
C THR A 156 2.22 17.07 -4.19
N LYS A 157 2.32 17.01 -5.52
CA LYS A 157 3.63 17.01 -6.18
C LYS A 157 4.42 18.29 -5.90
N GLU A 158 3.71 19.41 -5.77
CA GLU A 158 4.25 20.72 -5.45
C GLU A 158 4.76 20.75 -4.01
N ASP A 159 3.99 20.21 -3.07
CA ASP A 159 4.42 20.07 -1.67
C ASP A 159 5.67 19.19 -1.56
N ALA A 160 5.74 18.08 -2.31
CA ALA A 160 6.92 17.20 -2.31
C ALA A 160 8.20 17.91 -2.75
N LYS A 161 8.12 18.69 -3.85
CA LYS A 161 9.25 19.52 -4.32
C LYS A 161 9.67 20.57 -3.30
N ALA A 162 8.70 21.20 -2.65
CA ALA A 162 8.96 22.18 -1.61
C ALA A 162 9.68 21.54 -0.41
N VAL A 163 9.28 20.33 0.01
CA VAL A 163 9.92 19.58 1.09
C VAL A 163 11.36 19.17 0.71
N GLU A 164 11.60 18.74 -0.52
CA GLU A 164 12.95 18.46 -1.02
C GLU A 164 13.85 19.70 -0.96
N ALA A 165 13.35 20.86 -1.40
CA ALA A 165 14.06 22.13 -1.29
C ALA A 165 14.35 22.51 0.17
N GLY A 166 13.36 22.34 1.06
CA GLY A 166 13.52 22.50 2.52
C GLY A 166 14.63 21.62 3.10
N CYS A 167 14.68 20.34 2.72
CA CYS A 167 15.75 19.43 3.12
C CYS A 167 17.13 19.88 2.60
N PHE A 168 17.19 20.37 1.37
CA PHE A 168 18.44 20.86 0.78
C PHE A 168 18.98 22.09 1.51
N VAL A 169 18.14 23.09 1.80
CA VAL A 169 18.58 24.29 2.52
C VAL A 169 19.00 23.99 3.95
N LEU A 170 18.31 23.06 4.64
CA LEU A 170 18.67 22.65 6.00
C LEU A 170 19.98 21.87 6.06
N LYS A 171 20.28 21.03 5.06
CA LYS A 171 21.59 20.36 4.95
C LYS A 171 22.74 21.36 4.79
N SER A 172 22.44 22.52 4.21
CA SER A 172 23.42 23.59 3.96
C SER A 172 23.52 24.60 5.11
N ALA A 173 22.67 24.47 6.14
CA ALA A 173 22.60 25.35 7.32
C ALA A 173 22.69 24.53 8.63
N PRO A 174 23.89 24.06 9.02
CA PRO A 174 24.07 23.20 10.20
C PRO A 174 23.56 23.82 11.51
N GLU A 175 23.63 25.14 11.63
CA GLU A 175 23.15 25.93 12.77
C GLU A 175 21.61 25.97 12.89
N GLY A 176 20.91 25.46 11.89
CA GLY A 176 19.46 25.42 11.82
C GLY A 176 18.84 26.71 11.28
N LEU A 177 17.64 26.58 10.71
CA LEU A 177 16.90 27.71 10.13
C LEU A 177 15.69 28.05 10.99
N SER A 178 15.33 29.32 11.09
CA SER A 178 14.03 29.72 11.65
C SER A 178 12.89 29.25 10.74
N MET A 179 11.66 29.17 11.29
CA MET A 179 10.45 28.86 10.51
C MET A 179 10.36 29.69 9.22
N ALA A 180 10.53 31.00 9.32
CA ALA A 180 10.43 31.91 8.18
C ALA A 180 11.45 31.58 7.08
N LYS A 181 12.72 31.39 7.46
CA LYS A 181 13.81 31.06 6.51
C LYS A 181 13.64 29.68 5.89
N LEU A 182 13.14 28.71 6.65
CA LEU A 182 12.84 27.38 6.12
C LEU A 182 11.71 27.44 5.10
N VAL A 183 10.62 28.15 5.41
CA VAL A 183 9.50 28.35 4.48
C VAL A 183 9.94 29.06 3.20
N GLU A 184 10.81 30.07 3.30
CA GLU A 184 11.43 30.73 2.14
C GLU A 184 12.31 29.76 1.33
N GLY A 185 13.13 28.95 2.01
CA GLY A 185 13.96 27.93 1.38
C GLY A 185 13.17 26.79 0.71
N MET A 186 11.91 26.59 1.12
CA MET A 186 10.96 25.70 0.45
C MET A 186 10.33 26.33 -0.81
N GLY A 187 10.64 27.59 -1.12
CA GLY A 187 10.13 28.31 -2.28
C GLY A 187 8.81 29.07 -2.05
N PHE A 188 8.41 29.28 -0.79
CA PHE A 188 7.22 30.05 -0.43
C PHE A 188 7.58 31.44 0.14
N ASP A 189 6.60 32.34 0.22
CA ASP A 189 6.76 33.54 1.07
C ASP A 189 6.86 33.16 2.56
N LYS A 190 7.66 33.88 3.35
CA LYS A 190 7.89 33.64 4.80
C LYS A 190 6.63 33.49 5.66
N ASN A 191 5.50 34.04 5.22
CA ASN A 191 4.21 33.98 5.91
C ASN A 191 3.21 33.02 5.26
N ASN A 192 3.60 32.28 4.22
CA ASN A 192 2.73 31.37 3.51
C ASN A 192 2.18 30.27 4.43
N ARG A 193 0.85 30.15 4.48
CA ARG A 193 0.14 29.21 5.35
C ARG A 193 0.46 27.75 5.01
N THR A 194 0.57 27.42 3.72
CA THR A 194 0.90 26.07 3.26
C THR A 194 2.32 25.67 3.64
N GLY A 195 3.30 26.54 3.39
CA GLY A 195 4.68 26.30 3.79
C GLY A 195 4.82 26.09 5.30
N ARG A 196 4.18 26.94 6.12
CA ARG A 196 4.18 26.79 7.58
C ARG A 196 3.52 25.48 8.04
N ARG A 197 2.38 25.11 7.43
CA ARG A 197 1.71 23.82 7.69
C ARG A 197 2.67 22.66 7.45
N LEU A 198 3.35 22.64 6.29
CA LEU A 198 4.30 21.59 5.93
C LEU A 198 5.45 21.51 6.94
N VAL A 199 6.04 22.64 7.36
CA VAL A 199 7.10 22.64 8.40
C VAL A 199 6.62 21.99 9.69
N VAL A 200 5.42 22.33 10.16
CA VAL A 200 4.88 21.77 11.40
C VAL A 200 4.56 20.28 11.25
N GLU A 201 3.80 19.89 10.23
CA GLU A 201 3.35 18.50 10.00
C GLU A 201 4.51 17.51 9.79
N LEU A 202 5.65 18.01 9.31
CA LEU A 202 6.84 17.20 8.99
C LEU A 202 7.98 17.34 10.03
N THR A 203 7.72 18.04 11.13
CA THR A 203 8.64 18.05 12.28
C THR A 203 8.79 16.62 12.82
N ASP A 204 10.01 16.29 13.24
CA ASP A 204 10.46 14.97 13.69
C ASP A 204 10.46 13.87 12.62
N LYS A 205 10.10 14.20 11.37
CA LYS A 205 10.22 13.32 10.20
C LYS A 205 11.40 13.69 9.30
N TYR A 206 11.51 14.98 8.95
CA TYR A 206 12.57 15.49 8.06
C TYR A 206 13.48 16.50 8.74
N TRP A 207 12.97 17.15 9.77
CA TRP A 207 13.70 18.14 10.54
C TRP A 207 13.26 18.10 12.00
N LYS A 208 14.21 18.36 12.88
CA LYS A 208 13.97 18.45 14.31
C LYS A 208 13.81 19.91 14.70
N LYS A 209 12.85 20.18 15.57
CA LYS A 209 12.65 21.51 16.15
C LYS A 209 13.49 21.63 17.43
N GLU A 210 14.37 22.63 17.48
CA GLU A 210 15.14 23.01 18.68
C GLU A 210 14.62 24.36 19.21
N GLU A 211 14.40 24.44 20.52
CA GLU A 211 14.05 25.68 21.20
C GLU A 211 15.33 26.40 21.66
N LYS A 212 15.62 27.56 21.06
CA LYS A 212 16.75 28.43 21.46
C LYS A 212 16.36 29.35 22.63
N SER A 213 15.09 29.77 22.66
CA SER A 213 14.49 30.54 23.75
C SER A 213 12.97 30.41 23.71
N ARG A 214 12.28 30.92 24.74
CA ARG A 214 10.83 30.78 24.97
C ARG A 214 9.93 31.10 23.76
N ASN A 215 10.42 31.87 22.78
CA ASN A 215 9.70 32.22 21.54
C ASN A 215 10.54 32.04 20.26
N LEU A 216 11.74 31.46 20.36
CA LEU A 216 12.64 31.27 19.22
C LEU A 216 12.92 29.79 19.02
N HIS A 217 12.45 29.27 17.89
CA HIS A 217 12.73 27.92 17.46
C HIS A 217 13.51 27.92 16.15
N VAL A 218 14.45 26.99 16.05
CA VAL A 218 15.15 26.68 14.81
C VAL A 218 14.92 25.22 14.45
N TYR A 219 14.98 24.94 13.16
CA TYR A 219 14.77 23.63 12.58
C TYR A 219 16.10 23.14 12.03
N HIS A 220 16.46 21.91 12.35
CA HIS A 220 17.69 21.26 11.89
C HIS A 220 17.35 20.06 11.00
N PHE A 221 18.16 19.82 9.96
CA PHE A 221 18.00 18.63 9.13
C PHE A 221 18.13 17.35 9.98
N MET A 222 17.17 16.44 9.86
CA MET A 222 17.30 15.10 10.42
C MET A 222 17.93 14.18 9.40
N LYS A 223 19.16 13.73 9.69
CA LYS A 223 19.70 12.55 9.01
C LYS A 223 18.80 11.38 9.40
N LYS A 224 18.19 10.69 8.42
CA LYS A 224 17.66 9.34 8.66
C LYS A 224 18.84 8.52 9.19
N GLU A 225 18.78 8.10 10.45
CA GLU A 225 19.58 6.96 10.86
C GLU A 225 19.10 5.78 10.02
N SER A 226 19.99 5.21 9.22
CA SER A 226 19.76 3.87 8.68
C SER A 226 19.52 2.97 9.88
N HIS A 227 18.45 2.18 9.88
CA HIS A 227 18.09 1.20 10.91
C HIS A 227 19.12 0.05 11.07
N ASP A 228 20.39 0.27 10.74
CA ASP A 228 21.51 -0.67 10.88
C ASP A 228 22.33 -0.47 12.17
N SER A 229 22.08 0.57 12.98
CA SER A 229 22.89 0.87 14.16
C SER A 229 22.34 0.35 15.50
N GLN A 230 21.13 -0.21 15.57
CA GLN A 230 20.57 -0.75 16.83
C GLN A 230 20.63 -2.27 16.99
N ALA A 231 21.24 -3.01 16.05
CA ALA A 231 21.46 -4.46 16.18
C ALA A 231 22.83 -4.84 16.78
N LYS A 232 23.51 -3.92 17.49
CA LYS A 232 24.83 -4.19 18.12
C LYS A 232 24.89 -4.05 19.64
N SER A 233 23.76 -3.97 20.33
CA SER A 233 23.76 -4.17 21.78
C SER A 233 22.43 -4.76 22.24
N LEU A 234 22.35 -6.09 22.23
CA LEU A 234 21.92 -6.96 23.33
C LEU A 234 21.93 -8.41 22.82
#